data_AF-A0A5C5YF11-F1
#
_entry.id   AF-A0A5C5YF11-F1
#
_cell.length_a   1.000
_cell.length_b   1.000
_cell.length_c   1.000
_cell.angle_alpha   90.00
_cell.angle_beta   90.00
_cell.angle_gamma   90.00
#
_symmetry.space_group_name_H-M   'P 1'
#
loop_
_entity.id
_entity.type
_entity.pdbx_description
1 polymer ?
#
loop_
_entity_poly.entity_id
_entity_poly.type
_entity_poly.pdbx_seq_one_letter_code
_entity_poly.pdbx_strand_id
1 'polypeptide(L)'
;MAKICRRTAIAFIALFPLLSASAQQADTRETAMGSADQLVAEAIWSIVDFETMQPRDPQAAFETAARAYPESAKVVYWRGRFGAYSADRTRITRQISETLKKLAEPGADDSELADPVLEQKMRSVRSYAKVISDRLQQRAKDESNTDVVKSPEACFLEAVSLDPSLIAAWARLAESSDREIAFAAIDAWAEQEPDNALPFYAKAIVLMRTANQGDPLDVAVIEALEEGNQRPGCRVPEEPWPVDFQLSFPKSLPEEAAEFAGKPVSPFMWRSMIENLFFQLLAIDGGTSVSEAALRHLGSAILHDSHRLSPQEDVRYLRAFVGVGLHLIDSNRLMFGGMAGSVERILQRLENIAVDQGDFQHADELLTIEKHVRAVQSKVFDEYRAAEMGEDPARNDREATKIMAANRKSFAVPSIQFARSREPMMVFSDADEAGEDGWVLMNLCLSDDRRVMVRPADQELPDPIPDADALSDLGYLTLGQAINRVRQSNLGNRQRQGIFLVVDQTDLDADMASECYTKGYVGQRDSCIVAFTDRESLESFREYYPYVNVRVAQILSPDGELDDEQIDAVSPQADLLVAPLASLLKPDGEILPALKSSACRFIATGADQEVLMQAAKKVPSIEGVVVSDLPTR
;
A
#
# COMPACT_ATOMS: atom_id res chain seq x y z
N MET A 1 14.61 63.39 -74.99
CA MET A 1 14.87 63.98 -73.66
C MET A 1 15.63 62.98 -72.79
N ALA A 2 15.99 63.33 -71.55
CA ALA A 2 16.78 62.57 -70.54
C ALA A 2 16.92 61.04 -70.77
N LYS A 3 18.13 60.49 -70.97
CA LYS A 3 19.21 60.19 -69.99
C LYS A 3 18.91 58.93 -69.13
N ILE A 4 19.67 57.84 -69.29
CA ILE A 4 20.79 57.37 -68.40
C ILE A 4 20.27 56.80 -67.06
N CYS A 5 20.60 55.57 -66.61
CA CYS A 5 21.94 55.01 -66.41
C CYS A 5 22.02 53.46 -66.29
N ARG A 6 23.20 52.88 -66.63
CA ARG A 6 23.94 51.68 -66.08
C ARG A 6 23.17 50.41 -65.64
N ARG A 7 23.56 49.18 -66.04
CA ARG A 7 24.78 48.39 -65.64
C ARG A 7 24.87 48.22 -64.11
N THR A 8 25.09 47.03 -63.52
CA THR A 8 25.98 45.87 -63.83
C THR A 8 25.38 44.64 -63.10
N ALA A 9 25.30 43.37 -63.54
CA ALA A 9 26.00 42.46 -64.45
C ALA A 9 27.08 41.54 -63.80
N ILE A 10 26.93 40.20 -63.97
CA ILE A 10 27.91 39.09 -63.70
C ILE A 10 28.09 38.76 -62.19
N ALA A 11 28.19 37.50 -61.72
CA ALA A 11 28.37 36.16 -62.34
C ALA A 11 27.26 35.16 -61.84
N PHE A 12 26.77 34.15 -62.59
CA PHE A 12 27.37 32.82 -62.94
C PHE A 12 27.86 32.04 -61.70
N ILE A 13 27.56 30.75 -61.46
CA ILE A 13 27.45 29.52 -62.30
C ILE A 13 26.31 28.63 -61.67
N ALA A 14 25.24 28.14 -62.31
CA ALA A 14 25.06 27.05 -63.32
C ALA A 14 25.42 25.62 -62.80
N LEU A 15 24.82 24.47 -63.17
CA LEU A 15 23.87 24.05 -64.22
C LEU A 15 22.86 22.96 -63.72
N PHE A 16 21.66 22.97 -64.31
CA PHE A 16 20.82 21.80 -64.73
C PHE A 16 19.95 21.01 -63.70
N PRO A 17 18.86 20.31 -64.16
CA PRO A 17 17.57 20.33 -63.44
C PRO A 17 16.82 18.97 -63.36
N LEU A 18 15.61 18.97 -62.79
CA LEU A 18 14.35 18.42 -63.39
C LEU A 18 13.18 18.48 -62.37
N LEU A 19 11.95 18.65 -62.87
CA LEU A 19 10.64 18.28 -62.28
C LEU A 19 10.38 18.65 -60.78
N SER A 20 9.35 19.43 -60.40
CA SER A 20 8.00 19.49 -60.97
C SER A 20 7.34 20.86 -60.77
N ALA A 21 6.41 21.23 -61.65
CA ALA A 21 5.65 22.49 -61.55
C ALA A 21 4.20 22.23 -61.12
N SER A 22 3.89 22.47 -59.84
CA SER A 22 2.51 22.57 -59.32
C SER A 22 2.40 23.45 -58.07
N ALA A 23 3.24 24.49 -57.98
CA ALA A 23 3.28 25.40 -56.83
C ALA A 23 2.43 26.67 -57.05
N GLN A 24 1.11 26.53 -57.16
CA GLN A 24 0.17 27.65 -56.96
C GLN A 24 -1.30 27.22 -56.81
N GLN A 25 -1.66 26.71 -55.62
CA GLN A 25 -3.01 26.94 -55.08
C GLN A 25 -3.03 26.96 -53.53
N ALA A 26 -2.06 27.66 -52.95
CA ALA A 26 -2.10 28.04 -51.55
C ALA A 26 -3.05 29.23 -51.36
N ASP A 27 -4.37 28.96 -51.36
CA ASP A 27 -5.35 29.80 -50.66
C ASP A 27 -6.73 29.12 -50.53
N THR A 28 -6.91 28.25 -49.51
CA THR A 28 -8.25 27.91 -48.98
C THR A 28 -8.17 27.21 -47.61
N ARG A 29 -8.44 27.98 -46.53
CA ARG A 29 -8.70 27.53 -45.15
C ARG A 29 -7.61 26.70 -44.45
N GLU A 30 -6.59 27.41 -43.96
CA GLU A 30 -6.05 27.09 -42.62
C GLU A 30 -7.07 27.51 -41.54
N THR A 31 -8.13 26.73 -41.33
CA THR A 31 -9.02 26.90 -40.17
C THR A 31 -8.46 26.15 -38.97
N ALA A 32 -7.50 26.78 -38.29
CA ALA A 32 -7.03 26.49 -36.92
C ALA A 32 -7.16 25.02 -36.46
N MET A 33 -6.20 24.18 -36.86
CA MET A 33 -5.95 22.93 -36.15
C MET A 33 -5.59 23.24 -34.69
N GLY A 34 -6.20 22.53 -33.74
CA GLY A 34 -5.78 22.58 -32.34
C GLY A 34 -4.38 21.98 -32.16
N SER A 35 -3.74 22.28 -31.03
CA SER A 35 -2.49 21.62 -30.62
C SER A 35 -2.65 20.10 -30.54
N ALA A 36 -1.54 19.35 -30.51
CA ALA A 36 -1.58 17.90 -30.26
C ALA A 36 -2.35 17.56 -28.99
N ASP A 37 -2.15 18.38 -27.96
CA ASP A 37 -2.82 18.31 -26.67
C ASP A 37 -4.35 18.57 -26.80
N GLN A 38 -4.78 19.57 -27.58
CA GLN A 38 -6.19 19.82 -27.88
C GLN A 38 -6.84 18.72 -28.75
N LEU A 39 -6.12 18.08 -29.67
CA LEU A 39 -6.66 16.95 -30.44
C LEU A 39 -6.75 15.66 -29.60
N VAL A 40 -5.85 15.46 -28.63
CA VAL A 40 -5.97 14.39 -27.62
C VAL A 40 -7.16 14.68 -26.69
N ALA A 41 -7.37 15.94 -26.28
CA ALA A 41 -8.54 16.37 -25.54
C ALA A 41 -9.86 16.10 -26.30
N GLU A 42 -9.95 16.51 -27.57
CA GLU A 42 -11.11 16.24 -28.42
C GLU A 42 -11.33 14.73 -28.65
N ALA A 43 -10.26 13.93 -28.73
CA ALA A 43 -10.36 12.47 -28.80
C ALA A 43 -10.86 11.84 -27.49
N ILE A 44 -10.45 12.33 -26.33
CA ILE A 44 -11.04 11.93 -25.03
C ILE A 44 -12.53 12.28 -25.00
N TRP A 45 -12.88 13.51 -25.33
CA TRP A 45 -14.29 13.94 -25.28
C TRP A 45 -15.18 13.15 -26.23
N SER A 46 -14.66 12.57 -27.32
CA SER A 46 -15.43 11.68 -28.20
C SER A 46 -15.98 10.42 -27.51
N ILE A 47 -15.41 10.01 -26.38
CA ILE A 47 -15.91 8.89 -25.56
C ILE A 47 -17.29 9.23 -24.95
N VAL A 48 -17.59 10.51 -24.77
CA VAL A 48 -18.83 11.04 -24.22
C VAL A 48 -19.67 11.68 -25.33
N ASP A 49 -20.75 11.02 -25.75
CA ASP A 49 -21.79 11.70 -26.53
C ASP A 49 -22.71 12.48 -25.60
N PHE A 50 -22.54 13.80 -25.58
CA PHE A 50 -23.35 14.71 -24.77
C PHE A 50 -24.82 14.84 -25.25
N GLU A 51 -25.14 14.47 -26.49
CA GLU A 51 -26.49 14.55 -27.06
C GLU A 51 -27.27 13.24 -26.85
N THR A 52 -26.59 12.09 -26.91
CA THR A 52 -27.25 10.76 -26.92
C THR A 52 -26.88 9.86 -25.74
N MET A 53 -25.88 10.21 -24.93
CA MET A 53 -25.32 9.39 -23.84
C MET A 53 -24.82 8.00 -24.29
N GLN A 54 -24.54 7.83 -25.59
CA GLN A 54 -23.95 6.64 -26.19
C GLN A 54 -22.42 6.83 -26.38
N PRO A 55 -21.60 5.77 -26.40
CA PRO A 55 -20.18 5.92 -26.72
C PRO A 55 -19.99 6.07 -28.23
N ARG A 56 -19.44 7.21 -28.70
CA ARG A 56 -18.97 7.34 -30.10
C ARG A 56 -17.76 6.42 -30.33
N ASP A 57 -17.12 6.50 -31.50
CA ASP A 57 -15.89 5.76 -31.78
C ASP A 57 -14.65 6.58 -31.36
N PRO A 58 -13.97 6.24 -30.24
CA PRO A 58 -12.77 6.96 -29.81
C PRO A 58 -11.58 6.67 -30.72
N GLN A 59 -11.57 5.55 -31.45
CA GLN A 59 -10.46 5.19 -32.32
C GLN A 59 -10.42 6.11 -33.55
N ALA A 60 -11.56 6.36 -34.19
CA ALA A 60 -11.68 7.32 -35.29
C ALA A 60 -11.30 8.76 -34.89
N ALA A 61 -11.64 9.18 -33.67
CA ALA A 61 -11.22 10.48 -33.14
C ALA A 61 -9.70 10.51 -32.90
N PHE A 62 -9.14 9.48 -32.26
CA PHE A 62 -7.72 9.41 -31.97
C PHE A 62 -6.84 9.31 -33.23
N GLU A 63 -7.33 8.64 -34.28
CA GLU A 63 -6.66 8.63 -35.58
C GLU A 63 -6.52 10.03 -36.20
N THR A 64 -7.36 11.00 -35.83
CA THR A 64 -7.22 12.39 -36.28
C THR A 64 -6.03 13.06 -35.60
N ALA A 65 -5.86 12.87 -34.29
CA ALA A 65 -4.68 13.31 -33.55
C ALA A 65 -3.39 12.63 -34.07
N ALA A 66 -3.43 11.31 -34.30
CA ALA A 66 -2.29 10.53 -34.80
C ALA A 66 -1.92 10.88 -36.26
N ARG A 67 -2.88 11.30 -37.10
CA ARG A 67 -2.60 11.81 -38.46
C ARG A 67 -2.04 13.23 -38.45
N ALA A 68 -2.44 14.07 -37.50
CA ALA A 68 -1.94 15.44 -37.35
C ALA A 68 -0.53 15.48 -36.72
N TYR A 69 -0.26 14.59 -35.76
CA TYR A 69 0.95 14.61 -34.93
C TYR A 69 1.59 13.22 -34.80
N PRO A 70 2.03 12.58 -35.90
CA PRO A 70 2.55 11.21 -35.89
C PRO A 70 3.82 11.02 -35.05
N GLU A 71 4.66 12.05 -34.95
CA GLU A 71 5.92 12.04 -34.17
C GLU A 71 5.70 12.29 -32.66
N SER A 72 4.47 12.48 -32.19
CA SER A 72 4.21 12.88 -30.80
C SER A 72 4.12 11.68 -29.85
N ALA A 73 5.15 11.51 -29.01
CA ALA A 73 5.18 10.48 -27.97
C ALA A 73 3.92 10.45 -27.08
N LYS A 74 3.41 11.63 -26.69
CA LYS A 74 2.14 11.79 -25.95
C LYS A 74 0.96 11.16 -26.69
N VAL A 75 0.85 11.42 -28.00
CA VAL A 75 -0.23 10.90 -28.85
C VAL A 75 -0.11 9.37 -28.94
N VAL A 76 1.09 8.84 -29.14
CA VAL A 76 1.28 7.38 -29.18
C VAL A 76 0.97 6.73 -27.82
N TYR A 77 1.37 7.35 -26.70
CA TYR A 77 1.04 6.90 -25.35
C TYR A 77 -0.48 6.82 -25.12
N TRP A 78 -1.22 7.90 -25.44
CA TRP A 78 -2.68 7.91 -25.27
C TRP A 78 -3.39 6.90 -26.19
N ARG A 79 -2.86 6.63 -27.39
CA ARG A 79 -3.33 5.52 -28.24
C ARG A 79 -3.27 4.17 -27.53
N GLY A 80 -2.17 3.88 -26.82
CA GLY A 80 -2.01 2.67 -26.03
C GLY A 80 -3.04 2.54 -24.90
N ARG A 81 -3.36 3.66 -24.23
CA ARG A 81 -4.40 3.72 -23.18
C ARG A 81 -5.80 3.40 -23.75
N PHE A 82 -6.12 3.89 -24.95
CA PHE A 82 -7.42 3.60 -25.60
C PHE A 82 -7.50 2.19 -26.20
N GLY A 83 -6.37 1.58 -26.56
CA GLY A 83 -6.30 0.15 -26.87
C GLY A 83 -6.83 -0.70 -25.72
N ALA A 84 -6.36 -0.45 -24.49
CA ALA A 84 -6.85 -1.14 -23.29
C ALA A 84 -8.34 -0.85 -23.00
N TYR A 85 -8.79 0.39 -23.12
CA TYR A 85 -10.21 0.78 -22.97
C TYR A 85 -11.15 -0.03 -23.87
N SER A 86 -10.74 -0.33 -25.10
CA SER A 86 -11.60 -0.99 -26.10
C SER A 86 -12.09 -2.39 -25.66
N ALA A 87 -11.36 -3.07 -24.78
CA ALA A 87 -11.64 -4.44 -24.34
C ALA A 87 -12.77 -4.55 -23.28
N ASP A 88 -13.09 -3.48 -22.54
CA ASP A 88 -14.02 -3.51 -21.39
C ASP A 88 -15.20 -2.51 -21.55
N ARG A 89 -15.43 -2.06 -22.79
CA ARG A 89 -16.35 -0.98 -23.20
C ARG A 89 -17.75 -1.04 -22.57
N THR A 90 -18.30 -2.23 -22.35
CA THR A 90 -19.70 -2.44 -21.93
C THR A 90 -19.96 -2.12 -20.46
N ARG A 91 -19.10 -2.56 -19.53
CA ARG A 91 -19.24 -2.20 -18.08
C ARG A 91 -19.06 -0.70 -17.91
N ILE A 92 -18.02 -0.20 -18.57
CA ILE A 92 -17.54 1.17 -18.61
C ILE A 92 -18.65 2.17 -18.98
N THR A 93 -19.37 1.93 -20.09
CA THR A 93 -20.37 2.86 -20.64
C THR A 93 -21.45 3.28 -19.62
N ARG A 94 -21.81 2.39 -18.68
CA ARG A 94 -22.85 2.67 -17.66
C ARG A 94 -22.43 3.75 -16.66
N GLN A 95 -21.20 3.67 -16.15
CA GLN A 95 -20.70 4.56 -15.08
C GLN A 95 -20.46 5.99 -15.60
N ILE A 96 -20.13 6.15 -16.89
CA ILE A 96 -20.03 7.45 -17.58
C ILE A 96 -21.34 8.26 -17.44
N SER A 97 -22.49 7.64 -17.72
CA SER A 97 -23.80 8.31 -17.68
C SER A 97 -24.27 8.68 -16.25
N GLU A 98 -23.71 8.03 -15.24
CA GLU A 98 -24.02 8.29 -13.82
C GLU A 98 -23.19 9.48 -13.27
N THR A 99 -21.92 9.60 -13.67
CA THR A 99 -21.01 10.67 -13.20
C THR A 99 -21.28 12.02 -13.87
N LEU A 100 -21.52 12.05 -15.19
CA LEU A 100 -21.73 13.31 -15.93
C LEU A 100 -22.92 14.15 -15.42
N LYS A 101 -23.91 13.51 -14.79
CA LYS A 101 -25.08 14.19 -14.20
C LYS A 101 -24.74 15.05 -12.97
N LYS A 102 -23.59 14.85 -12.33
CA LYS A 102 -23.21 15.56 -11.10
C LYS A 102 -22.46 16.87 -11.34
N LEU A 103 -22.20 17.22 -12.60
CA LEU A 103 -21.20 18.23 -12.99
C LEU A 103 -21.75 19.31 -13.92
N ALA A 104 -23.02 19.65 -13.71
CA ALA A 104 -23.69 20.81 -14.32
C ALA A 104 -23.54 22.11 -13.49
N GLU A 105 -22.57 22.17 -12.55
CA GLU A 105 -22.39 23.28 -11.60
C GLU A 105 -20.89 23.72 -11.51
N PRO A 106 -20.55 25.02 -11.30
CA PRO A 106 -19.27 25.60 -11.76
C PRO A 106 -18.35 26.29 -10.71
N GLY A 107 -17.04 26.40 -11.00
CA GLY A 107 -15.99 27.13 -10.25
C GLY A 107 -14.68 27.32 -11.06
N ALA A 108 -13.73 28.20 -10.67
CA ALA A 108 -12.69 28.77 -11.58
C ALA A 108 -11.26 29.04 -11.02
N ASP A 109 -10.26 29.01 -11.94
CA ASP A 109 -8.86 29.57 -12.01
C ASP A 109 -7.81 29.30 -10.87
N ASP A 110 -6.46 29.27 -11.04
CA ASP A 110 -5.46 28.73 -12.04
C ASP A 110 -4.09 28.54 -11.26
N SER A 111 -2.78 28.56 -11.65
CA SER A 111 -1.84 28.50 -12.84
C SER A 111 -0.49 27.85 -12.29
N GLU A 112 0.81 27.81 -12.72
CA GLU A 112 1.83 28.12 -13.79
C GLU A 112 3.20 27.50 -13.27
N LEU A 113 4.42 27.35 -13.86
CA LEU A 113 5.10 27.24 -15.19
C LEU A 113 6.53 26.57 -14.97
N ALA A 114 7.53 26.61 -15.90
CA ALA A 114 8.72 25.69 -15.91
C ALA A 114 10.15 26.23 -16.32
N ASP A 115 11.22 25.39 -16.24
CA ASP A 115 12.64 25.61 -16.68
C ASP A 115 13.40 24.26 -17.00
N PRO A 116 14.75 24.09 -17.21
CA PRO A 116 15.29 23.75 -18.54
C PRO A 116 16.19 22.47 -18.62
N VAL A 117 16.09 21.51 -17.70
CA VAL A 117 17.06 20.37 -17.54
C VAL A 117 17.05 19.36 -18.72
N LEU A 118 16.20 19.58 -19.73
CA LEU A 118 15.85 18.67 -20.81
C LEU A 118 17.04 18.22 -21.70
N GLU A 119 18.02 19.08 -21.95
CA GLU A 119 19.11 18.80 -22.91
C GLU A 119 20.00 17.60 -22.51
N GLN A 120 20.10 17.27 -21.23
CA GLN A 120 21.04 16.25 -20.76
C GLN A 120 20.56 14.81 -21.04
N LYS A 121 19.24 14.57 -21.08
CA LYS A 121 18.63 13.23 -21.07
C LYS A 121 18.69 12.45 -22.40
N MET A 122 19.06 13.10 -23.51
CA MET A 122 19.03 12.55 -24.88
C MET A 122 20.08 11.47 -25.23
N ARG A 123 20.76 10.87 -24.24
CA ARG A 123 21.89 9.93 -24.47
C ARG A 123 21.61 8.45 -24.17
N SER A 124 20.90 8.12 -23.09
CA SER A 124 20.72 6.73 -22.63
C SER A 124 19.88 5.90 -23.61
N VAL A 125 18.79 6.50 -24.10
CA VAL A 125 17.88 6.14 -25.21
C VAL A 125 18.27 4.97 -26.11
N ARG A 126 19.51 4.96 -26.62
CA ARG A 126 19.93 4.21 -27.81
C ARG A 126 20.32 2.75 -27.53
N SER A 127 20.35 2.31 -26.27
CA SER A 127 20.53 0.90 -25.89
C SER A 127 19.19 0.12 -25.90
N TYR A 128 18.16 0.66 -25.25
CA TYR A 128 16.94 -0.08 -24.88
C TYR A 128 16.03 -0.42 -26.08
N ALA A 129 15.95 0.47 -27.06
CA ALA A 129 15.03 0.36 -28.20
C ALA A 129 15.18 -0.94 -29.03
N LYS A 130 16.32 -1.64 -28.90
CA LYS A 130 16.57 -2.92 -29.56
C LYS A 130 15.80 -4.10 -28.94
N VAL A 131 15.84 -4.24 -27.60
CA VAL A 131 15.40 -5.46 -26.92
C VAL A 131 13.90 -5.70 -27.05
N ILE A 132 13.11 -4.64 -26.85
CA ILE A 132 11.64 -4.74 -26.81
C ILE A 132 11.06 -4.90 -28.23
N SER A 133 11.75 -4.40 -29.26
CA SER A 133 11.38 -4.58 -30.67
C SER A 133 11.44 -6.06 -31.10
N ASP A 134 12.48 -6.78 -30.68
CA ASP A 134 12.68 -8.19 -31.07
C ASP A 134 11.58 -9.10 -30.46
N ARG A 135 11.13 -8.82 -29.23
CA ARG A 135 10.07 -9.60 -28.54
C ARG A 135 8.67 -9.38 -29.14
N LEU A 136 8.30 -8.13 -29.45
CA LEU A 136 7.00 -7.83 -30.08
C LEU A 136 6.86 -8.50 -31.46
N GLN A 137 7.96 -8.55 -32.23
CA GLN A 137 8.02 -9.24 -33.53
C GLN A 137 7.94 -10.78 -33.42
N GLN A 138 8.03 -11.36 -32.22
CA GLN A 138 7.86 -12.79 -32.01
C GLN A 138 6.39 -13.12 -31.72
N ARG A 139 5.76 -12.42 -30.75
CA ARG A 139 4.32 -12.56 -30.46
C ARG A 139 3.44 -12.39 -31.71
N ALA A 140 3.74 -11.38 -32.54
CA ALA A 140 3.04 -11.09 -33.80
C ALA A 140 3.21 -12.16 -34.91
N LYS A 141 3.98 -13.24 -34.67
CA LYS A 141 4.06 -14.42 -35.56
C LYS A 141 3.27 -15.61 -35.04
N ASP A 142 3.00 -15.64 -33.73
CA ASP A 142 2.24 -16.71 -33.08
C ASP A 142 0.72 -16.42 -33.14
N GLU A 143 0.32 -15.15 -33.13
CA GLU A 143 -1.08 -14.70 -33.27
C GLU A 143 -1.50 -14.49 -34.74
N SER A 144 -1.82 -15.58 -35.45
CA SER A 144 -2.33 -15.46 -36.83
C SER A 144 -3.80 -14.98 -36.90
N ASN A 145 -4.01 -13.85 -37.60
CA ASN A 145 -5.27 -13.13 -37.88
C ASN A 145 -5.86 -12.25 -36.75
N THR A 146 -5.67 -10.93 -36.85
CA THR A 146 -6.78 -9.96 -37.06
C THR A 146 -6.24 -8.60 -37.53
N ASP A 147 -7.11 -7.63 -37.81
CA ASP A 147 -6.74 -6.28 -38.28
C ASP A 147 -5.87 -5.50 -37.28
N VAL A 148 -5.11 -4.53 -37.80
CA VAL A 148 -3.94 -3.93 -37.14
C VAL A 148 -4.29 -2.97 -35.99
N VAL A 149 -4.73 -3.54 -34.87
CA VAL A 149 -4.63 -2.91 -33.55
C VAL A 149 -3.23 -3.21 -33.01
N LYS A 150 -2.34 -2.20 -32.99
CA LYS A 150 -1.06 -2.29 -32.26
C LYS A 150 -1.36 -2.60 -30.79
N SER A 151 -0.67 -3.57 -30.18
CA SER A 151 -0.86 -3.85 -28.75
C SER A 151 -0.53 -2.61 -27.90
N PRO A 152 -1.08 -2.50 -26.68
CA PRO A 152 -0.76 -1.39 -25.77
C PRO A 152 0.75 -1.25 -25.54
N GLU A 153 1.49 -2.34 -25.35
CA GLU A 153 2.95 -2.31 -25.18
C GLU A 153 3.69 -1.86 -26.44
N ALA A 154 3.21 -2.20 -27.64
CA ALA A 154 3.78 -1.70 -28.88
C ALA A 154 3.61 -0.18 -28.99
N CYS A 155 2.46 0.36 -28.54
CA CYS A 155 2.25 1.81 -28.44
C CYS A 155 3.12 2.45 -27.35
N PHE A 156 3.23 1.86 -26.15
CA PHE A 156 4.06 2.42 -25.08
C PHE A 156 5.56 2.35 -25.40
N LEU A 157 6.04 1.31 -26.09
CA LEU A 157 7.40 1.25 -26.62
C LEU A 157 7.65 2.34 -27.66
N GLU A 158 6.74 2.52 -28.60
CA GLU A 158 6.85 3.55 -29.64
C GLU A 158 6.85 4.96 -29.01
N ALA A 159 6.00 5.20 -28.00
CA ALA A 159 6.02 6.42 -27.19
C ALA A 159 7.36 6.63 -26.46
N VAL A 160 7.90 5.60 -25.80
CA VAL A 160 9.23 5.63 -25.16
C VAL A 160 10.36 5.85 -26.17
N SER A 161 10.23 5.35 -27.40
CA SER A 161 11.25 5.54 -28.45
C SER A 161 11.28 6.97 -29.00
N LEU A 162 10.14 7.68 -28.92
CA LEU A 162 9.98 9.08 -29.32
C LEU A 162 10.34 10.04 -28.17
N ASP A 163 9.89 9.74 -26.94
CA ASP A 163 10.26 10.45 -25.71
C ASP A 163 10.68 9.46 -24.59
N PRO A 164 11.98 9.19 -24.46
CA PRO A 164 12.54 8.35 -23.41
C PRO A 164 12.51 8.99 -22.01
N SER A 165 12.09 10.25 -21.88
CA SER A 165 11.82 10.91 -20.60
C SER A 165 10.35 10.84 -20.16
N LEU A 166 9.46 10.25 -20.98
CA LEU A 166 8.07 9.99 -20.64
C LEU A 166 7.94 8.84 -19.62
N ILE A 167 8.23 9.13 -18.35
CA ILE A 167 8.20 8.16 -17.23
C ILE A 167 6.85 7.42 -17.17
N ALA A 168 5.74 8.08 -17.51
CA ALA A 168 4.41 7.45 -17.55
C ALA A 168 4.31 6.28 -18.55
N ALA A 169 5.07 6.30 -19.65
CA ALA A 169 5.12 5.21 -20.62
C ALA A 169 6.06 4.07 -20.16
N TRP A 170 7.18 4.39 -19.48
CA TRP A 170 8.00 3.39 -18.79
C TRP A 170 7.23 2.64 -17.69
N ALA A 171 6.48 3.37 -16.86
CA ALA A 171 5.61 2.80 -15.83
C ALA A 171 4.54 1.87 -16.42
N ARG A 172 3.89 2.27 -17.53
CA ARG A 172 2.94 1.39 -18.24
C ARG A 172 3.61 0.16 -18.90
N LEU A 173 4.87 0.22 -19.31
CA LEU A 173 5.60 -0.98 -19.79
C LEU A 173 5.98 -1.92 -18.63
N ALA A 174 6.29 -1.38 -17.45
CA ALA A 174 6.52 -2.14 -16.22
C ALA A 174 5.28 -2.92 -15.73
N GLU A 175 4.11 -2.70 -16.31
CA GLU A 175 2.84 -3.39 -16.01
C GLU A 175 2.54 -4.57 -16.96
N SER A 176 3.34 -4.79 -18.01
CA SER A 176 3.04 -5.85 -18.98
C SER A 176 3.00 -7.22 -18.30
N SER A 177 2.06 -8.05 -18.75
CA SER A 177 1.99 -9.47 -18.38
C SER A 177 3.18 -10.28 -18.93
N ASP A 178 3.97 -9.70 -19.85
CA ASP A 178 5.28 -10.23 -20.20
C ASP A 178 6.33 -9.84 -19.15
N ARG A 179 6.77 -10.84 -18.37
CA ARG A 179 7.81 -10.69 -17.35
C ARG A 179 9.12 -10.10 -17.91
N GLU A 180 9.48 -10.39 -19.16
CA GLU A 180 10.70 -9.82 -19.76
C GLU A 180 10.52 -8.36 -20.20
N ILE A 181 9.36 -7.99 -20.75
CA ILE A 181 9.07 -6.58 -21.08
C ILE A 181 9.02 -5.75 -19.80
N ALA A 182 8.36 -6.26 -18.75
CA ALA A 182 8.26 -5.56 -17.47
C ALA A 182 9.65 -5.30 -16.84
N PHE A 183 10.51 -6.31 -16.72
CA PHE A 183 11.86 -6.11 -16.16
C PHE A 183 12.76 -5.27 -17.07
N ALA A 184 12.72 -5.45 -18.40
CA ALA A 184 13.51 -4.61 -19.31
C ALA A 184 13.10 -3.14 -19.27
N ALA A 185 11.81 -2.84 -19.08
CA ALA A 185 11.31 -1.47 -18.89
C ALA A 185 11.71 -0.88 -17.53
N ILE A 186 11.67 -1.68 -16.47
CA ILE A 186 12.07 -1.28 -15.11
C ILE A 186 13.57 -0.95 -15.04
N ASP A 187 14.42 -1.82 -15.59
CA ASP A 187 15.87 -1.63 -15.55
C ASP A 187 16.29 -0.43 -16.44
N ALA A 188 15.64 -0.24 -17.59
CA ALA A 188 15.84 0.95 -18.42
C ALA A 188 15.36 2.24 -17.76
N TRP A 189 14.24 2.21 -17.01
CA TRP A 189 13.76 3.34 -16.23
C TRP A 189 14.73 3.67 -15.07
N ALA A 190 15.27 2.68 -14.39
CA ALA A 190 16.29 2.83 -13.36
C ALA A 190 17.59 3.45 -13.89
N GLU A 191 18.06 3.05 -15.08
CA GLU A 191 19.23 3.65 -15.72
C GLU A 191 18.98 5.09 -16.23
N GLN A 192 17.73 5.44 -16.57
CA GLN A 192 17.34 6.77 -17.05
C GLN A 192 17.09 7.79 -15.92
N GLU A 193 16.56 7.34 -14.77
CA GLU A 193 16.38 8.14 -13.55
C GLU A 193 17.16 7.50 -12.36
N PRO A 194 18.51 7.52 -12.36
CA PRO A 194 19.33 6.80 -11.38
C PRO A 194 19.21 7.32 -9.94
N ASP A 195 18.65 8.52 -9.77
CA ASP A 195 18.33 9.16 -8.49
C ASP A 195 16.96 8.70 -7.92
N ASN A 196 16.20 7.88 -8.65
CA ASN A 196 14.80 7.56 -8.35
C ASN A 196 14.62 6.14 -7.80
N ALA A 197 13.99 6.02 -6.63
CA ALA A 197 13.62 4.75 -6.00
C ALA A 197 12.46 4.01 -6.69
N LEU A 198 11.57 4.73 -7.37
CA LEU A 198 10.30 4.20 -7.87
C LEU A 198 10.41 3.01 -8.86
N PRO A 199 11.40 2.93 -9.77
CA PRO A 199 11.60 1.75 -10.63
C PRO A 199 11.86 0.48 -9.81
N PHE A 200 12.63 0.59 -8.73
CA PHE A 200 12.99 -0.54 -7.88
C PHE A 200 11.79 -1.03 -7.06
N TYR A 201 10.89 -0.13 -6.65
CA TYR A 201 9.61 -0.50 -6.06
C TYR A 201 8.66 -1.17 -7.06
N ALA A 202 8.68 -0.78 -8.35
CA ALA A 202 8.01 -1.55 -9.41
C ALA A 202 8.63 -2.95 -9.57
N LYS A 203 9.97 -3.06 -9.50
CA LYS A 203 10.70 -4.34 -9.56
C LYS A 203 10.25 -5.29 -8.47
N ALA A 204 10.14 -4.80 -7.22
CA ALA A 204 9.63 -5.56 -6.08
C ALA A 204 8.19 -6.07 -6.32
N ILE A 205 7.30 -5.21 -6.81
CA ILE A 205 5.89 -5.59 -7.09
C ILE A 205 5.78 -6.59 -8.24
N VAL A 206 6.56 -6.45 -9.32
CA VAL A 206 6.58 -7.40 -10.44
C VAL A 206 7.20 -8.73 -10.04
N LEU A 207 8.25 -8.74 -9.21
CA LEU A 207 8.81 -9.96 -8.62
C LEU A 207 7.76 -10.67 -7.76
N MET A 208 7.10 -9.97 -6.83
CA MET A 208 6.03 -10.52 -5.99
C MET A 208 4.88 -11.12 -6.83
N ARG A 209 4.42 -10.40 -7.87
CA ARG A 209 3.37 -10.87 -8.79
C ARG A 209 3.78 -12.10 -9.64
N THR A 210 5.08 -12.37 -9.79
CA THR A 210 5.61 -13.43 -10.67
C THR A 210 6.42 -14.51 -9.92
N ALA A 211 6.39 -14.50 -8.58
CA ALA A 211 6.79 -15.62 -7.76
C ALA A 211 5.77 -16.77 -7.87
N ASN A 212 6.20 -18.00 -7.57
CA ASN A 212 5.27 -19.09 -7.33
C ASN A 212 4.52 -18.83 -6.01
N GLN A 213 3.27 -19.31 -5.91
CA GLN A 213 2.42 -19.21 -4.70
C GLN A 213 2.88 -20.19 -3.57
N GLY A 214 4.17 -20.22 -3.30
CA GLY A 214 4.79 -20.99 -2.22
C GLY A 214 5.60 -20.05 -1.34
N ASP A 215 4.91 -19.41 -0.39
CA ASP A 215 5.49 -18.48 0.59
C ASP A 215 6.59 -19.14 1.46
N PRO A 216 7.58 -18.38 1.95
CA PRO A 216 7.57 -16.91 2.08
C PRO A 216 8.12 -16.13 0.88
N LEU A 217 7.89 -14.82 0.92
CA LEU A 217 8.32 -13.80 -0.04
C LEU A 217 9.81 -13.91 -0.46
N ASP A 218 10.01 -14.00 -1.78
CA ASP A 218 11.32 -14.10 -2.45
C ASP A 218 12.25 -12.94 -2.03
N VAL A 219 13.47 -13.29 -1.62
CA VAL A 219 14.54 -12.37 -1.20
C VAL A 219 14.80 -11.29 -2.27
N ALA A 220 14.65 -11.63 -3.55
CA ALA A 220 14.83 -10.68 -4.66
C ALA A 220 13.85 -9.48 -4.59
N VAL A 221 12.66 -9.65 -4.01
CA VAL A 221 11.70 -8.55 -3.77
C VAL A 221 12.29 -7.56 -2.77
N ILE A 222 12.91 -8.07 -1.70
CA ILE A 222 13.48 -7.27 -0.62
C ILE A 222 14.78 -6.60 -1.06
N GLU A 223 15.61 -7.28 -1.85
CA GLU A 223 16.79 -6.69 -2.48
C GLU A 223 16.42 -5.52 -3.40
N ALA A 224 15.31 -5.63 -4.14
CA ALA A 224 14.79 -4.52 -4.93
C ALA A 224 14.29 -3.35 -4.05
N LEU A 225 13.62 -3.62 -2.92
CA LEU A 225 13.26 -2.55 -1.98
C LEU A 225 14.50 -1.88 -1.37
N GLU A 226 15.50 -2.64 -0.97
CA GLU A 226 16.77 -2.15 -0.43
C GLU A 226 17.57 -1.34 -1.45
N GLU A 227 17.54 -1.70 -2.74
CA GLU A 227 18.15 -0.93 -3.82
C GLU A 227 17.39 0.38 -4.11
N GLY A 228 16.06 0.38 -4.01
CA GLY A 228 15.23 1.59 -4.08
C GLY A 228 15.50 2.54 -2.90
N ASN A 229 15.67 1.99 -1.70
CA ASN A 229 15.96 2.75 -0.48
C ASN A 229 17.37 3.40 -0.46
N GLN A 230 18.24 3.05 -1.41
CA GLN A 230 19.56 3.70 -1.58
C GLN A 230 19.50 4.92 -2.50
N ARG A 231 18.36 5.21 -3.15
CA ARG A 231 18.20 6.31 -4.11
C ARG A 231 17.83 7.62 -3.40
N PRO A 232 18.40 8.78 -3.76
CA PRO A 232 18.21 10.04 -3.06
C PRO A 232 16.81 10.68 -3.19
N GLY A 233 15.88 10.06 -3.92
CA GLY A 233 14.46 10.44 -3.92
C GLY A 233 13.60 9.40 -4.64
N CYS A 234 12.27 9.61 -4.62
CA CYS A 234 11.32 8.68 -5.24
C CYS A 234 10.34 9.43 -6.17
N ARG A 235 10.84 9.95 -7.29
CA ARG A 235 10.04 10.75 -8.24
C ARG A 235 8.94 9.91 -8.90
N VAL A 236 7.70 10.38 -8.76
CA VAL A 236 6.55 9.93 -9.55
C VAL A 236 6.83 10.25 -11.03
N PRO A 237 6.30 9.49 -12.01
CA PRO A 237 6.00 10.09 -13.30
C PRO A 237 5.30 11.44 -13.11
N GLU A 238 5.73 12.45 -13.86
CA GLU A 238 4.88 13.62 -14.12
C GLU A 238 3.55 13.12 -14.70
N GLU A 239 2.45 13.77 -14.34
CA GLU A 239 1.15 13.46 -14.92
C GLU A 239 1.26 13.55 -16.46
N PRO A 240 0.58 12.69 -17.23
CA PRO A 240 0.64 12.71 -18.70
C PRO A 240 0.10 14.01 -19.32
N TRP A 241 -0.41 14.90 -18.48
CA TRP A 241 -0.80 16.28 -18.75
C TRP A 241 0.25 17.23 -18.15
N PRO A 242 1.04 17.93 -18.98
CA PRO A 242 1.86 19.05 -18.50
C PRO A 242 1.03 20.12 -17.80
N VAL A 243 1.68 20.96 -16.99
CA VAL A 243 1.04 22.13 -16.36
C VAL A 243 0.38 23.05 -17.41
N ASP A 244 0.95 23.13 -18.61
CA ASP A 244 0.46 23.95 -19.72
C ASP A 244 -0.65 23.26 -20.57
N PHE A 245 -1.17 22.11 -20.14
CA PHE A 245 -2.16 21.32 -20.89
C PHE A 245 -3.57 21.94 -20.85
N GLN A 246 -3.86 22.80 -21.82
CA GLN A 246 -5.20 23.38 -21.99
C GLN A 246 -6.17 22.37 -22.65
N LEU A 247 -6.79 21.52 -21.83
CA LEU A 247 -7.99 20.79 -22.22
C LEU A 247 -9.12 21.80 -22.49
N SER A 248 -9.77 21.75 -23.65
CA SER A 248 -10.97 22.55 -23.93
C SER A 248 -12.19 21.67 -24.15
N PHE A 249 -13.37 22.19 -23.86
CA PHE A 249 -14.65 21.56 -24.23
C PHE A 249 -14.77 21.42 -25.77
N PRO A 250 -15.47 20.40 -26.28
CA PRO A 250 -15.79 20.29 -27.70
C PRO A 250 -16.44 21.55 -28.27
N LYS A 251 -16.18 21.85 -29.54
CA LYS A 251 -16.86 22.93 -30.28
C LYS A 251 -18.30 22.58 -30.67
N SER A 252 -18.68 21.31 -30.54
CA SER A 252 -20.04 20.79 -30.70
C SER A 252 -20.54 20.24 -29.36
N LEU A 253 -21.37 21.02 -28.68
CA LEU A 253 -22.10 20.62 -27.47
C LEU A 253 -23.62 20.78 -27.71
N PRO A 254 -24.47 20.10 -26.92
CA PRO A 254 -25.92 20.32 -26.94
C PRO A 254 -26.27 21.78 -26.67
N GLU A 255 -27.46 22.22 -27.13
CA GLU A 255 -27.94 23.60 -26.98
C GLU A 255 -27.95 24.07 -25.51
N GLU A 256 -28.25 23.16 -24.58
CA GLU A 256 -28.26 23.36 -23.12
C GLU A 256 -26.86 23.63 -22.52
N ALA A 257 -25.79 23.22 -23.21
CA ALA A 257 -24.40 23.38 -22.78
C ALA A 257 -23.56 24.23 -23.77
N ALA A 258 -24.21 24.87 -24.75
CA ALA A 258 -23.55 25.59 -25.83
C ALA A 258 -22.66 26.74 -25.35
N GLU A 259 -22.93 27.31 -24.16
CA GLU A 259 -22.07 28.34 -23.57
C GLU A 259 -20.67 27.85 -23.17
N PHE A 260 -20.46 26.54 -23.04
CA PHE A 260 -19.15 25.96 -22.70
C PHE A 260 -18.31 25.63 -23.95
N ALA A 261 -18.90 25.64 -25.16
CA ALA A 261 -18.28 25.11 -26.36
C ALA A 261 -16.94 25.82 -26.70
N GLY A 262 -15.85 25.05 -26.74
CA GLY A 262 -14.51 25.57 -27.01
C GLY A 262 -13.88 26.42 -25.89
N LYS A 263 -14.48 26.53 -24.70
CA LYS A 263 -13.83 27.12 -23.52
C LYS A 263 -12.81 26.12 -22.92
N PRO A 264 -11.72 26.61 -22.27
CA PRO A 264 -10.86 25.74 -21.47
C PRO A 264 -11.64 25.12 -20.31
N VAL A 265 -11.20 23.95 -19.89
CA VAL A 265 -11.70 23.17 -18.76
C VAL A 265 -10.67 23.27 -17.65
N SER A 266 -11.07 23.60 -16.43
CA SER A 266 -10.11 23.73 -15.33
C SER A 266 -9.45 22.37 -15.02
N PRO A 267 -8.16 22.34 -14.64
CA PRO A 267 -7.50 21.10 -14.22
C PRO A 267 -8.24 20.39 -13.08
N PHE A 268 -8.88 21.15 -12.19
CA PHE A 268 -9.79 20.62 -11.18
C PHE A 268 -10.97 19.83 -11.80
N MET A 269 -11.74 20.45 -12.70
CA MET A 269 -12.86 19.80 -13.36
C MET A 269 -12.39 18.57 -14.15
N TRP A 270 -11.25 18.64 -14.83
CA TRP A 270 -10.64 17.51 -15.52
C TRP A 270 -10.35 16.32 -14.57
N ARG A 271 -9.63 16.55 -13.46
CA ARG A 271 -9.30 15.47 -12.51
C ARG A 271 -10.55 14.89 -11.85
N SER A 272 -11.43 15.74 -11.32
CA SER A 272 -12.59 15.29 -10.55
C SER A 272 -13.76 14.76 -11.39
N MET A 273 -13.87 15.15 -12.67
CA MET A 273 -14.70 14.44 -13.65
C MET A 273 -13.95 13.23 -14.21
N ILE A 274 -12.97 13.48 -15.06
CA ILE A 274 -12.58 12.57 -16.14
C ILE A 274 -11.52 11.59 -15.68
N GLU A 275 -10.60 11.98 -14.80
CA GLU A 275 -9.65 11.02 -14.21
C GLU A 275 -10.34 10.13 -13.18
N ASN A 276 -11.17 10.70 -12.28
CA ASN A 276 -12.05 9.95 -11.40
C ASN A 276 -12.95 8.96 -12.17
N LEU A 277 -13.51 9.40 -13.29
CA LEU A 277 -14.29 8.55 -14.17
C LEU A 277 -13.40 7.45 -14.75
N PHE A 278 -12.33 7.78 -15.48
CA PHE A 278 -11.42 6.78 -16.06
C PHE A 278 -10.78 5.82 -15.04
N PHE A 279 -10.63 6.22 -13.78
CA PHE A 279 -10.22 5.38 -12.65
C PHE A 279 -11.28 4.32 -12.32
N GLN A 280 -12.55 4.71 -12.20
CA GLN A 280 -13.68 3.77 -12.08
C GLN A 280 -13.87 2.88 -13.32
N LEU A 281 -13.30 3.27 -14.47
CA LEU A 281 -13.36 2.57 -15.75
C LEU A 281 -12.08 1.77 -16.08
N LEU A 282 -11.09 1.72 -15.19
CA LEU A 282 -9.76 1.10 -15.36
C LEU A 282 -8.87 1.62 -16.51
N ALA A 283 -9.36 2.44 -17.44
CA ALA A 283 -8.53 3.03 -18.51
C ALA A 283 -7.54 4.10 -17.98
N ILE A 284 -7.87 4.73 -16.84
CA ILE A 284 -6.91 5.35 -15.92
C ILE A 284 -6.98 4.64 -14.57
N ASP A 285 -6.82 3.31 -14.59
CA ASP A 285 -6.41 2.61 -13.37
C ASP A 285 -5.04 3.15 -12.94
N GLY A 286 -5.02 3.76 -11.75
CA GLY A 286 -3.82 4.14 -11.00
C GLY A 286 -3.08 2.93 -10.44
N GLY A 287 -3.63 1.73 -10.62
CA GLY A 287 -3.03 0.40 -10.53
C GLY A 287 -1.82 0.16 -11.44
N THR A 288 -0.87 1.10 -11.47
CA THR A 288 0.43 0.88 -12.10
C THR A 288 1.21 -0.23 -11.36
N SER A 289 2.37 -0.63 -11.89
CA SER A 289 3.29 -1.49 -11.14
C SER A 289 3.87 -0.82 -9.88
N VAL A 290 3.60 0.47 -9.64
CA VAL A 290 3.60 1.06 -8.30
C VAL A 290 2.31 1.84 -8.06
N SER A 291 1.32 1.19 -7.47
CA SER A 291 0.09 1.82 -6.97
C SER A 291 0.03 1.76 -5.45
N GLU A 292 -0.75 2.65 -4.83
CA GLU A 292 -1.03 2.60 -3.39
C GLU A 292 -1.52 1.20 -2.97
N ALA A 293 -2.48 0.63 -3.70
CA ALA A 293 -3.01 -0.69 -3.43
C ALA A 293 -1.97 -1.82 -3.59
N ALA A 294 -1.07 -1.74 -4.58
CA ALA A 294 -0.02 -2.74 -4.79
C ALA A 294 1.09 -2.65 -3.71
N LEU A 295 1.47 -1.43 -3.32
CA LEU A 295 2.38 -1.19 -2.20
C LEU A 295 1.77 -1.62 -0.86
N ARG A 296 0.50 -1.29 -0.63
CA ARG A 296 -0.26 -1.72 0.56
C ARG A 296 -0.36 -3.24 0.64
N HIS A 297 -0.58 -3.91 -0.49
CA HIS A 297 -0.58 -5.38 -0.57
C HIS A 297 0.80 -5.98 -0.28
N LEU A 298 1.89 -5.43 -0.84
CA LEU A 298 3.26 -5.84 -0.54
C LEU A 298 3.60 -5.67 0.96
N GLY A 299 3.21 -4.56 1.58
CA GLY A 299 3.38 -4.35 3.02
C GLY A 299 2.57 -5.34 3.86
N SER A 300 1.34 -5.67 3.45
CA SER A 300 0.54 -6.71 4.10
C SER A 300 1.12 -8.11 3.90
N ALA A 301 1.74 -8.42 2.75
CA ALA A 301 2.41 -9.70 2.50
C ALA A 301 3.67 -9.84 3.36
N ILE A 302 4.47 -8.77 3.51
CA ILE A 302 5.63 -8.75 4.42
C ILE A 302 5.18 -8.96 5.88
N LEU A 303 4.10 -8.31 6.32
CA LEU A 303 3.51 -8.56 7.65
C LEU A 303 2.96 -9.99 7.80
N HIS A 304 2.40 -10.57 6.74
CA HIS A 304 1.87 -11.94 6.77
C HIS A 304 2.97 -12.99 6.89
N ASP A 305 4.01 -12.91 6.06
CA ASP A 305 5.13 -13.87 6.07
C ASP A 305 6.07 -13.70 7.27
N SER A 306 6.05 -12.54 7.92
CA SER A 306 6.89 -12.16 9.06
C SER A 306 7.11 -13.29 10.09
N HIS A 307 6.03 -13.98 10.50
CA HIS A 307 6.09 -15.05 11.49
C HIS A 307 6.88 -16.30 11.05
N ARG A 308 7.12 -16.47 9.75
CA ARG A 308 7.80 -17.62 9.12
C ARG A 308 9.32 -17.41 9.03
N LEU A 309 9.78 -16.18 9.20
CA LEU A 309 11.17 -15.76 8.99
C LEU A 309 12.03 -15.98 10.25
N SER A 310 13.36 -15.99 10.09
CA SER A 310 14.24 -15.74 11.23
C SER A 310 14.09 -14.28 11.71
N PRO A 311 14.39 -13.95 12.98
CA PRO A 311 14.25 -12.58 13.47
C PRO A 311 15.07 -11.57 12.66
N GLN A 312 16.24 -11.98 12.15
CA GLN A 312 17.12 -11.14 11.34
C GLN A 312 16.54 -10.88 9.93
N GLU A 313 15.87 -11.87 9.34
CA GLU A 313 15.16 -11.72 8.06
C GLU A 313 13.90 -10.88 8.23
N ASP A 314 13.10 -11.12 9.27
CA ASP A 314 11.91 -10.33 9.60
C ASP A 314 12.25 -8.83 9.72
N VAL A 315 13.23 -8.50 10.57
CA VAL A 315 13.70 -7.11 10.74
C VAL A 315 14.32 -6.54 9.46
N ARG A 316 14.96 -7.35 8.59
CA ARG A 316 15.41 -6.89 7.26
C ARG A 316 14.20 -6.53 6.37
N TYR A 317 13.24 -7.43 6.23
CA TYR A 317 12.08 -7.30 5.36
C TYR A 317 11.20 -6.10 5.78
N LEU A 318 10.90 -5.99 7.08
CA LEU A 318 10.15 -4.88 7.66
C LEU A 318 10.86 -3.53 7.42
N ARG A 319 12.16 -3.43 7.73
CA ARG A 319 12.93 -2.18 7.53
C ARG A 319 13.02 -1.79 6.06
N ALA A 320 13.13 -2.76 5.15
CA ALA A 320 13.10 -2.51 3.71
C ALA A 320 11.77 -1.88 3.29
N PHE A 321 10.62 -2.30 3.84
CA PHE A 321 9.33 -1.66 3.56
C PHE A 321 9.17 -0.26 4.21
N VAL A 322 9.68 -0.04 5.43
CA VAL A 322 9.65 1.31 6.06
C VAL A 322 10.36 2.34 5.18
N GLY A 323 11.48 1.98 4.56
CA GLY A 323 12.19 2.85 3.61
C GLY A 323 11.32 3.32 2.44
N VAL A 324 10.46 2.42 1.90
CA VAL A 324 9.48 2.76 0.86
C VAL A 324 8.49 3.81 1.35
N GLY A 325 7.97 3.63 2.57
CA GLY A 325 7.07 4.58 3.21
C GLY A 325 7.69 5.96 3.39
N LEU A 326 8.92 6.01 3.91
CA LEU A 326 9.68 7.26 4.11
C LEU A 326 9.98 7.98 2.79
N HIS A 327 10.44 7.25 1.78
CA HIS A 327 10.69 7.82 0.45
C HIS A 327 9.43 8.41 -0.19
N LEU A 328 8.26 7.83 0.07
CA LEU A 328 6.98 8.32 -0.44
C LEU A 328 6.39 9.47 0.41
N ILE A 329 6.72 9.57 1.71
CA ILE A 329 6.53 10.82 2.49
C ILE A 329 7.27 11.98 1.84
N ASP A 330 8.53 11.76 1.49
CA ASP A 330 9.36 12.81 0.90
C ASP A 330 8.98 13.13 -0.55
N SER A 331 8.16 12.32 -1.25
CA SER A 331 7.96 12.46 -2.70
C SER A 331 6.55 12.33 -3.28
N ASN A 332 5.64 11.54 -2.72
CA ASN A 332 4.41 11.12 -3.40
C ASN A 332 3.18 11.11 -2.47
N ARG A 333 2.47 12.23 -2.49
CA ARG A 333 1.22 12.48 -1.76
C ARG A 333 0.12 11.44 -1.95
N LEU A 334 -0.14 11.01 -3.19
CA LEU A 334 -1.27 10.14 -3.52
C LEU A 334 -1.02 8.70 -3.07
N MET A 335 0.20 8.19 -3.24
CA MET A 335 0.53 6.84 -2.76
C MET A 335 0.76 6.79 -1.26
N PHE A 336 1.37 7.82 -0.66
CA PHE A 336 1.64 7.84 0.77
C PHE A 336 0.35 7.77 1.61
N GLY A 337 -0.68 8.55 1.28
CA GLY A 337 -1.88 8.68 2.12
C GLY A 337 -2.52 7.33 2.49
N GLY A 338 -2.82 6.48 1.49
CA GLY A 338 -3.45 5.17 1.72
C GLY A 338 -2.50 4.11 2.29
N MET A 339 -1.21 4.16 1.96
CA MET A 339 -0.24 3.16 2.46
C MET A 339 0.33 3.49 3.84
N ALA A 340 0.20 4.73 4.33
CA ALA A 340 0.75 5.20 5.60
C ALA A 340 0.36 4.28 6.78
N GLY A 341 -0.89 3.82 6.83
CA GLY A 341 -1.34 2.86 7.85
C GLY A 341 -0.59 1.51 7.82
N SER A 342 -0.13 1.03 6.67
CA SER A 342 0.74 -0.16 6.60
C SER A 342 2.16 0.14 7.07
N VAL A 343 2.67 1.35 6.81
CA VAL A 343 3.96 1.81 7.32
C VAL A 343 3.93 1.94 8.85
N GLU A 344 2.83 2.48 9.41
CA GLU A 344 2.61 2.52 10.86
C GLU A 344 2.60 1.10 11.47
N ARG A 345 1.80 0.16 10.95
CA ARG A 345 1.77 -1.24 11.48
C ARG A 345 3.15 -1.90 11.46
N ILE A 346 3.94 -1.68 10.41
CA ILE A 346 5.31 -2.22 10.29
C ILE A 346 6.28 -1.54 11.27
N LEU A 347 6.15 -0.23 11.49
CA LEU A 347 6.93 0.50 12.51
C LEU A 347 6.59 0.04 13.93
N GLN A 348 5.30 -0.15 14.23
CA GLN A 348 4.84 -0.68 15.52
C GLN A 348 5.29 -2.13 15.74
N ARG A 349 5.32 -2.95 14.69
CA ARG A 349 5.94 -4.28 14.76
C ARG A 349 7.43 -4.21 15.08
N LEU A 350 8.18 -3.35 14.38
CA LEU A 350 9.61 -3.15 14.66
C LEU A 350 9.84 -2.63 16.10
N GLU A 351 8.97 -1.74 16.60
CA GLU A 351 8.98 -1.26 17.99
C GLU A 351 8.77 -2.43 18.97
N ASN A 352 7.77 -3.28 18.76
CA ASN A 352 7.52 -4.46 19.59
C ASN A 352 8.74 -5.40 19.62
N ILE A 353 9.38 -5.67 18.47
CA ILE A 353 10.59 -6.50 18.38
C ILE A 353 11.78 -5.82 19.09
N ALA A 354 11.92 -4.49 18.99
CA ALA A 354 12.99 -3.76 19.67
C ALA A 354 12.81 -3.79 21.20
N VAL A 355 11.57 -3.62 21.69
CA VAL A 355 11.21 -3.73 23.11
C VAL A 355 11.50 -5.13 23.66
N ASP A 356 11.04 -6.18 22.98
CA ASP A 356 11.28 -7.58 23.36
C ASP A 356 12.78 -7.89 23.53
N GLN A 357 13.60 -7.41 22.59
CA GLN A 357 15.05 -7.57 22.62
C GLN A 357 15.76 -6.62 23.63
N GLY A 358 15.03 -5.71 24.29
CA GLY A 358 15.57 -4.72 25.22
C GLY A 358 16.30 -3.54 24.55
N ASP A 359 16.15 -3.38 23.23
CA ASP A 359 16.78 -2.35 22.41
C ASP A 359 15.97 -1.04 22.41
N PHE A 360 15.77 -0.50 23.61
CA PHE A 360 14.93 0.68 23.84
C PHE A 360 15.39 1.95 23.12
N GLN A 361 16.67 2.05 22.74
CA GLN A 361 17.15 3.18 21.94
C GLN A 361 16.52 3.14 20.54
N HIS A 362 16.62 2.01 19.84
CA HIS A 362 16.04 1.90 18.52
C HIS A 362 14.50 1.84 18.57
N ALA A 363 13.90 1.37 19.68
CA ALA A 363 12.45 1.51 19.91
C ALA A 363 12.00 2.98 19.97
N ASP A 364 12.72 3.86 20.71
CA ASP A 364 12.43 5.30 20.72
C ASP A 364 12.59 5.94 19.33
N GLU A 365 13.60 5.51 18.55
CA GLU A 365 13.83 5.98 17.19
C GLU A 365 12.70 5.55 16.24
N LEU A 366 12.23 4.30 16.33
CA LEU A 366 11.09 3.78 15.58
C LEU A 366 9.78 4.50 15.94
N LEU A 367 9.53 4.71 17.23
CA LEU A 367 8.40 5.51 17.73
C LEU A 367 8.47 6.98 17.24
N THR A 368 9.68 7.53 17.09
CA THR A 368 9.88 8.88 16.55
C THR A 368 9.59 8.94 15.05
N ILE A 369 9.85 7.86 14.30
CA ILE A 369 9.42 7.70 12.91
C ILE A 369 7.89 7.53 12.85
N GLU A 370 7.31 6.66 13.66
CA GLU A 370 5.86 6.38 13.69
C GLU A 370 5.03 7.65 13.96
N LYS A 371 5.42 8.42 14.98
CA LYS A 371 4.81 9.73 15.29
C LYS A 371 4.96 10.73 14.16
N HIS A 372 6.03 10.66 13.37
CA HIS A 372 6.19 11.51 12.19
C HIS A 372 5.31 11.06 11.03
N VAL A 373 5.29 9.76 10.69
CA VAL A 373 4.40 9.16 9.68
C VAL A 373 2.95 9.57 9.98
N ARG A 374 2.50 9.37 11.23
CA ARG A 374 1.15 9.76 11.66
C ARG A 374 0.91 11.25 11.58
N ALA A 375 1.84 12.07 12.09
CA ALA A 375 1.66 13.53 12.10
C ALA A 375 1.69 14.15 10.70
N VAL A 376 2.30 13.51 9.70
CA VAL A 376 2.16 13.90 8.29
C VAL A 376 0.84 13.35 7.72
N GLN A 377 0.50 12.09 7.98
CA GLN A 377 -0.75 11.48 7.52
C GLN A 377 -1.97 12.27 8.00
N SER A 378 -2.13 12.55 9.30
CA SER A 378 -3.28 13.27 9.85
C SER A 378 -3.47 14.63 9.18
N LYS A 379 -2.40 15.44 9.05
CA LYS A 379 -2.46 16.75 8.38
C LYS A 379 -2.93 16.63 6.93
N VAL A 380 -2.41 15.64 6.18
CA VAL A 380 -2.80 15.38 4.79
C VAL A 380 -4.26 14.92 4.69
N PHE A 381 -4.72 14.05 5.60
CA PHE A 381 -6.12 13.62 5.66
C PHE A 381 -7.08 14.73 6.09
N ASP A 382 -6.67 15.65 6.94
CA ASP A 382 -7.52 16.76 7.40
C ASP A 382 -7.77 17.76 6.25
N GLU A 383 -6.77 18.05 5.40
CA GLU A 383 -6.97 18.82 4.15
C GLU A 383 -7.91 18.09 3.18
N TYR A 384 -7.75 16.77 2.99
CA TYR A 384 -8.65 16.01 2.12
C TYR A 384 -10.08 15.92 2.69
N ARG A 385 -10.27 15.83 4.02
CA ARG A 385 -11.60 15.87 4.65
C ARG A 385 -12.26 17.25 4.52
N ALA A 386 -11.49 18.33 4.46
CA ALA A 386 -12.03 19.66 4.13
C ALA A 386 -12.55 19.72 2.68
N ALA A 387 -11.98 18.93 1.75
CA ALA A 387 -12.47 18.84 0.37
C ALA A 387 -13.83 18.10 0.30
N GLU A 388 -14.03 17.06 1.12
CA GLU A 388 -15.32 16.38 1.27
C GLU A 388 -16.42 17.30 1.84
N MET A 389 -16.04 18.36 2.56
CA MET A 389 -16.94 19.40 3.08
C MET A 389 -17.17 20.57 2.10
N GLY A 390 -16.71 20.46 0.85
CA GLY A 390 -17.02 21.40 -0.23
C GLY A 390 -15.96 22.46 -0.54
N GLU A 391 -14.76 22.36 0.03
CA GLU A 391 -13.61 23.18 -0.38
C GLU A 391 -12.94 22.61 -1.64
N ASP A 392 -12.33 23.48 -2.46
CA ASP A 392 -11.68 23.10 -3.74
C ASP A 392 -10.65 21.97 -3.56
N PRO A 393 -10.91 20.75 -4.08
CA PRO A 393 -9.97 19.65 -4.01
C PRO A 393 -8.62 19.94 -4.67
N ALA A 394 -8.54 20.83 -5.67
CA ALA A 394 -7.26 21.22 -6.26
C ALA A 394 -6.46 22.17 -5.36
N ARG A 395 -7.10 23.04 -4.56
CA ARG A 395 -6.45 23.77 -3.46
C ARG A 395 -5.97 22.79 -2.40
N ASN A 396 -6.82 21.87 -1.96
CA ASN A 396 -6.48 20.99 -0.84
C ASN A 396 -5.39 19.97 -1.24
N ASP A 397 -5.35 19.55 -2.49
CA ASP A 397 -4.21 18.83 -3.11
C ASP A 397 -2.91 19.67 -3.07
N ARG A 398 -2.98 20.99 -3.34
CA ARG A 398 -1.85 21.93 -3.22
C ARG A 398 -1.42 22.13 -1.76
N GLU A 399 -2.34 22.23 -0.79
CA GLU A 399 -2.01 22.34 0.64
C GLU A 399 -1.43 21.03 1.22
N ALA A 400 -2.02 19.86 0.91
CA ALA A 400 -1.44 18.56 1.25
C ALA A 400 0.00 18.40 0.71
N THR A 401 0.25 18.89 -0.51
CA THR A 401 1.60 18.91 -1.10
C THR A 401 2.55 19.83 -0.35
N LYS A 402 2.11 21.03 0.04
CA LYS A 402 2.91 21.96 0.87
C LYS A 402 3.19 21.36 2.25
N ILE A 403 2.22 20.69 2.86
CA ILE A 403 2.38 19.98 4.14
C ILE A 403 3.48 18.94 4.01
N MET A 404 3.40 18.03 3.04
CA MET A 404 4.44 17.01 2.87
C MET A 404 5.81 17.65 2.56
N ALA A 405 5.86 18.60 1.63
CA ALA A 405 7.10 19.31 1.29
C ALA A 405 7.73 20.07 2.48
N ALA A 406 6.93 20.62 3.39
CA ALA A 406 7.38 21.32 4.60
C ALA A 406 7.68 20.40 5.79
N ASN A 407 7.21 19.15 5.78
CA ASN A 407 7.50 18.14 6.79
C ASN A 407 8.61 17.17 6.34
N ARG A 408 9.07 17.23 5.07
CA ARG A 408 10.18 16.46 4.50
C ARG A 408 11.34 16.29 5.48
N LYS A 409 11.71 15.04 5.74
CA LYS A 409 12.76 14.72 6.71
C LYS A 409 13.31 13.32 6.42
N SER A 410 14.60 13.28 6.05
CA SER A 410 15.34 12.02 6.00
C SER A 410 15.40 11.39 7.39
N PHE A 411 14.94 10.14 7.47
CA PHE A 411 15.17 9.25 8.60
C PHE A 411 15.97 8.03 8.11
N ALA A 412 16.98 7.63 8.87
CA ALA A 412 17.53 6.28 8.76
C ALA A 412 16.61 5.32 9.54
N VAL A 413 16.21 4.20 8.93
CA VAL A 413 15.45 3.17 9.67
C VAL A 413 16.43 2.41 10.56
N PRO A 414 16.30 2.45 11.90
CA PRO A 414 17.28 1.88 12.81
C PRO A 414 17.35 0.35 12.69
N SER A 415 18.50 -0.23 13.05
CA SER A 415 18.72 -1.68 13.11
C SER A 415 18.53 -2.19 14.53
N ILE A 416 17.74 -3.25 14.72
CA ILE A 416 17.52 -3.84 16.05
C ILE A 416 18.69 -4.77 16.42
N GLN A 417 19.20 -4.64 17.63
CA GLN A 417 20.24 -5.49 18.21
C GLN A 417 19.59 -6.68 18.94
N PHE A 418 19.79 -7.89 18.40
CA PHE A 418 19.26 -9.11 19.02
C PHE A 418 20.06 -9.50 20.27
N ALA A 419 19.40 -9.52 21.41
CA ALA A 419 19.98 -9.93 22.68
C ALA A 419 20.16 -11.45 22.72
N ARG A 420 21.35 -11.92 23.12
CA ARG A 420 21.59 -13.34 23.42
C ARG A 420 21.15 -13.72 24.84
N SER A 421 20.01 -13.21 25.27
CA SER A 421 19.35 -13.65 26.51
C SER A 421 18.64 -14.98 26.30
N ARG A 422 18.64 -15.80 27.34
CA ARG A 422 17.69 -16.90 27.48
C ARG A 422 16.34 -16.28 27.87
N GLU A 423 15.25 -16.68 27.23
CA GLU A 423 13.91 -16.19 27.59
C GLU A 423 13.66 -16.41 29.10
N PRO A 424 13.16 -15.39 29.83
CA PRO A 424 12.75 -15.55 31.22
C PRO A 424 11.49 -16.42 31.30
N MET A 425 11.16 -16.90 32.51
CA MET A 425 9.88 -17.56 32.73
C MET A 425 8.76 -16.53 32.55
N MET A 426 7.72 -16.85 31.77
CA MET A 426 6.58 -15.96 31.61
C MET A 426 5.80 -15.91 32.93
N VAL A 427 5.61 -14.72 33.50
CA VAL A 427 4.80 -14.50 34.71
C VAL A 427 3.61 -13.63 34.33
N PHE A 428 2.41 -14.17 34.43
CA PHE A 428 1.16 -13.52 34.02
C PHE A 428 0.43 -12.97 35.24
N SER A 429 0.15 -11.67 35.25
CA SER A 429 -0.55 -10.99 36.34
C SER A 429 -1.27 -9.73 35.85
N ASP A 430 -2.01 -9.08 36.73
CA ASP A 430 -2.60 -7.78 36.47
C ASP A 430 -1.53 -6.70 36.16
N ALA A 431 -1.98 -5.65 35.47
CA ALA A 431 -1.11 -4.64 34.84
C ALA A 431 -0.15 -3.94 35.82
N ASP A 432 -0.60 -3.68 37.04
CA ASP A 432 0.19 -3.00 38.07
C ASP A 432 1.21 -3.95 38.76
N GLU A 433 1.08 -5.27 38.60
CA GLU A 433 1.92 -6.29 39.26
C GLU A 433 2.91 -6.99 38.31
N ALA A 434 2.76 -6.85 36.99
CA ALA A 434 3.55 -7.59 35.98
C ALA A 434 5.06 -7.28 35.99
N GLY A 435 5.51 -6.24 36.70
CA GLY A 435 6.92 -5.91 36.85
C GLY A 435 7.61 -5.54 35.52
N GLU A 436 8.93 -5.73 35.45
CA GLU A 436 9.75 -5.27 34.32
C GLU A 436 9.75 -6.22 33.10
N ASP A 437 9.61 -7.54 33.32
CA ASP A 437 9.74 -8.60 32.30
C ASP A 437 8.53 -9.57 32.28
N GLY A 438 7.44 -9.25 32.99
CA GLY A 438 6.24 -10.09 33.06
C GLY A 438 5.24 -9.85 31.93
N TRP A 439 4.02 -10.36 32.11
CA TRP A 439 2.97 -10.35 31.09
C TRP A 439 1.66 -9.84 31.70
N VAL A 440 1.10 -8.81 31.08
CA VAL A 440 -0.15 -8.18 31.53
C VAL A 440 -1.33 -9.03 31.07
N LEU A 441 -2.03 -9.60 32.05
CA LEU A 441 -3.26 -10.35 31.87
C LEU A 441 -4.42 -9.39 31.55
N MET A 442 -5.22 -9.73 30.55
CA MET A 442 -6.34 -8.92 30.06
C MET A 442 -7.56 -9.80 29.81
N ASN A 443 -8.51 -9.80 30.75
CA ASN A 443 -9.79 -10.48 30.58
C ASN A 443 -10.68 -9.70 29.61
N LEU A 444 -11.08 -10.30 28.48
CA LEU A 444 -11.86 -9.61 27.46
C LEU A 444 -13.38 -9.78 27.64
N CYS A 445 -14.16 -8.79 27.21
CA CYS A 445 -15.62 -8.87 27.15
C CYS A 445 -16.18 -7.91 26.10
N LEU A 446 -17.37 -8.21 25.55
CA LEU A 446 -18.09 -7.30 24.66
C LEU A 446 -18.93 -6.26 25.41
N SER A 447 -19.04 -5.05 24.84
CA SER A 447 -20.10 -4.07 25.16
C SER A 447 -21.39 -4.32 24.36
N ASP A 448 -22.50 -3.67 24.72
CA ASP A 448 -23.77 -3.72 23.95
C ASP A 448 -23.59 -3.18 22.51
N ASP A 449 -22.77 -2.14 22.33
CA ASP A 449 -22.39 -1.61 21.00
C ASP A 449 -21.26 -2.42 20.31
N ARG A 450 -20.95 -3.62 20.82
CA ARG A 450 -20.00 -4.60 20.27
C ARG A 450 -18.57 -4.09 20.10
N ARG A 451 -18.01 -3.46 21.14
CA ARG A 451 -16.55 -3.21 21.22
C ARG A 451 -15.90 -4.21 22.17
N VAL A 452 -14.67 -4.61 21.86
CA VAL A 452 -13.84 -5.44 22.75
C VAL A 452 -13.27 -4.57 23.87
N MET A 453 -13.75 -4.83 25.08
CA MET A 453 -13.33 -4.19 26.31
C MET A 453 -12.43 -5.13 27.13
N VAL A 454 -11.61 -4.56 28.02
CA VAL A 454 -10.84 -5.27 29.04
C VAL A 454 -11.51 -5.03 30.38
N ARG A 455 -11.90 -6.14 31.03
CA ARG A 455 -12.54 -6.18 32.35
C ARG A 455 -11.48 -6.08 33.46
N PRO A 456 -11.60 -5.14 34.41
CA PRO A 456 -10.77 -5.11 35.62
C PRO A 456 -10.92 -6.41 36.42
N ALA A 457 -9.84 -6.94 36.98
CA ALA A 457 -9.87 -8.23 37.69
C ALA A 457 -10.71 -8.20 38.98
N ASP A 458 -10.92 -7.01 39.57
CA ASP A 458 -11.74 -6.79 40.76
C ASP A 458 -13.25 -6.56 40.45
N GLN A 459 -13.67 -6.64 39.18
CA GLN A 459 -15.03 -6.30 38.74
C GLN A 459 -15.73 -7.42 37.98
N GLU A 460 -16.95 -7.76 38.41
CA GLU A 460 -17.91 -8.53 37.62
C GLU A 460 -18.47 -7.69 36.46
N LEU A 461 -18.90 -8.37 35.38
CA LEU A 461 -19.52 -7.73 34.23
C LEU A 461 -20.95 -7.27 34.58
N PRO A 462 -21.36 -6.01 34.32
CA PRO A 462 -22.70 -5.54 34.65
C PRO A 462 -23.80 -6.30 33.90
N ASP A 463 -24.94 -6.54 34.56
CA ASP A 463 -26.18 -7.03 33.95
C ASP A 463 -27.31 -5.99 34.14
N PRO A 464 -27.89 -5.42 33.05
CA PRO A 464 -27.50 -5.61 31.66
C PRO A 464 -26.14 -4.96 31.34
N ILE A 465 -25.43 -5.55 30.37
CA ILE A 465 -24.19 -4.99 29.81
C ILE A 465 -24.53 -3.67 29.11
N PRO A 466 -23.85 -2.54 29.41
CA PRO A 466 -24.07 -1.27 28.73
C PRO A 466 -23.12 -1.08 27.53
N ASP A 467 -23.20 0.07 26.87
CA ASP A 467 -22.29 0.45 25.79
C ASP A 467 -20.85 0.70 26.27
N ALA A 468 -19.90 0.74 25.33
CA ALA A 468 -18.47 0.88 25.64
C ALA A 468 -18.10 2.20 26.33
N ASP A 469 -18.87 3.27 26.13
CA ASP A 469 -18.59 4.58 26.72
C ASP A 469 -19.04 4.56 28.20
N ALA A 470 -20.20 3.96 28.50
CA ALA A 470 -20.66 3.70 29.87
C ALA A 470 -19.81 2.67 30.63
N LEU A 471 -19.29 1.63 29.95
CA LEU A 471 -18.27 0.74 30.54
C LEU A 471 -16.97 1.50 30.85
N SER A 472 -16.57 2.46 30.00
CA SER A 472 -15.38 3.29 30.24
C SER A 472 -15.53 4.19 31.48
N ASP A 473 -16.73 4.71 31.74
CA ASP A 473 -17.05 5.45 32.97
C ASP A 473 -16.98 4.59 34.24
N LEU A 474 -17.12 3.25 34.12
CA LEU A 474 -16.92 2.28 35.21
C LEU A 474 -15.44 1.86 35.38
N GLY A 475 -14.55 2.30 34.49
CA GLY A 475 -13.10 2.02 34.54
C GLY A 475 -12.63 0.86 33.64
N TYR A 476 -13.52 0.27 32.84
CA TYR A 476 -13.14 -0.65 31.77
C TYR A 476 -12.35 0.11 30.70
N LEU A 477 -11.54 -0.60 29.92
CA LEU A 477 -10.76 -0.02 28.81
C LEU A 477 -11.16 -0.68 27.50
N THR A 478 -11.06 0.01 26.37
CA THR A 478 -11.05 -0.71 25.08
C THR A 478 -9.74 -1.49 24.96
N LEU A 479 -9.73 -2.62 24.22
CA LEU A 479 -8.49 -3.39 23.99
C LEU A 479 -7.36 -2.51 23.42
N GLY A 480 -7.69 -1.65 22.44
CA GLY A 480 -6.75 -0.69 21.88
C GLY A 480 -6.21 0.35 22.88
N GLN A 481 -6.96 0.70 23.93
CA GLN A 481 -6.47 1.55 25.03
C GLN A 481 -5.55 0.75 25.99
N ALA A 482 -5.91 -0.48 26.33
CA ALA A 482 -5.11 -1.33 27.22
C ALA A 482 -3.72 -1.63 26.62
N ILE A 483 -3.68 -2.05 25.35
CA ILE A 483 -2.42 -2.26 24.61
C ILE A 483 -1.58 -0.98 24.55
N ASN A 484 -2.22 0.19 24.31
CA ASN A 484 -1.53 1.47 24.30
C ASN A 484 -0.90 1.81 25.68
N ARG A 485 -1.53 1.44 26.80
CA ARG A 485 -0.95 1.63 28.15
C ARG A 485 0.29 0.76 28.36
N VAL A 486 0.23 -0.52 28.00
CA VAL A 486 1.39 -1.44 28.13
C VAL A 486 2.57 -0.95 27.28
N ARG A 487 2.35 -0.57 26.02
CA ARG A 487 3.41 -0.02 25.16
C ARG A 487 3.98 1.31 25.67
N GLN A 488 3.14 2.18 26.26
CA GLN A 488 3.63 3.38 26.94
C GLN A 488 4.47 3.07 28.18
N SER A 489 4.11 2.03 28.96
CA SER A 489 4.92 1.57 30.10
C SER A 489 6.26 1.00 29.64
N ASN A 490 6.25 0.11 28.66
CA ASN A 490 7.47 -0.49 28.08
C ASN A 490 8.47 0.57 27.62
N LEU A 491 8.02 1.57 26.86
CA LEU A 491 8.87 2.63 26.36
C LEU A 491 9.29 3.63 27.46
N GLY A 492 8.36 4.05 28.32
CA GLY A 492 8.62 5.07 29.36
C GLY A 492 9.43 4.56 30.56
N ASN A 493 9.15 3.34 31.01
CA ASN A 493 9.75 2.70 32.18
C ASN A 493 10.89 1.72 31.81
N ARG A 494 11.15 1.50 30.51
CA ARG A 494 12.13 0.53 29.97
C ARG A 494 11.83 -0.92 30.37
N GLN A 495 10.56 -1.29 30.26
CA GLN A 495 10.03 -2.62 30.55
C GLN A 495 9.77 -3.41 29.26
N ARG A 496 9.67 -4.74 29.38
CA ARG A 496 9.47 -5.69 28.27
C ARG A 496 8.19 -6.49 28.47
N GLN A 497 7.15 -5.82 28.94
CA GLN A 497 5.87 -6.45 29.28
C GLN A 497 5.19 -7.02 28.03
N GLY A 498 4.83 -8.29 28.09
CA GLY A 498 3.92 -8.92 27.12
C GLY A 498 2.45 -8.70 27.47
N ILE A 499 1.55 -9.12 26.57
CA ILE A 499 0.10 -9.12 26.80
C ILE A 499 -0.46 -10.55 26.71
N PHE A 500 -1.37 -10.89 27.62
CA PHE A 500 -2.02 -12.20 27.71
C PHE A 500 -3.53 -11.99 27.70
N LEU A 501 -4.15 -12.14 26.53
CA LEU A 501 -5.57 -11.87 26.31
C LEU A 501 -6.39 -13.12 26.63
N VAL A 502 -7.41 -13.01 27.48
CA VAL A 502 -8.27 -14.14 27.87
C VAL A 502 -9.65 -14.00 27.23
N VAL A 503 -10.09 -15.05 26.53
CA VAL A 503 -11.35 -15.14 25.78
C VAL A 503 -12.26 -16.20 26.42
N ASP A 504 -13.26 -15.73 27.17
CA ASP A 504 -14.30 -16.54 27.84
C ASP A 504 -15.64 -16.59 27.06
N GLN A 505 -15.95 -15.52 26.31
CA GLN A 505 -17.13 -15.34 25.43
C GLN A 505 -16.87 -15.74 23.96
N THR A 506 -17.92 -16.13 23.24
CA THR A 506 -17.91 -16.25 21.77
C THR A 506 -17.97 -14.86 21.11
N ASP A 507 -17.74 -14.78 19.80
CA ASP A 507 -17.90 -13.58 18.97
C ASP A 507 -16.93 -12.41 19.28
N LEU A 508 -15.92 -12.63 20.13
CA LEU A 508 -14.83 -11.68 20.45
C LEU A 508 -13.69 -11.65 19.42
N ASP A 509 -13.64 -12.63 18.52
CA ASP A 509 -12.45 -13.03 17.78
C ASP A 509 -12.03 -12.05 16.68
N ALA A 510 -12.99 -11.48 15.94
CA ALA A 510 -12.72 -10.61 14.78
C ALA A 510 -12.04 -9.28 15.15
N ASP A 511 -12.58 -8.57 16.13
CA ASP A 511 -12.07 -7.26 16.54
C ASP A 511 -10.77 -7.39 17.35
N MET A 512 -10.62 -8.48 18.12
CA MET A 512 -9.35 -8.82 18.78
C MET A 512 -8.25 -9.13 17.74
N ALA A 513 -8.55 -9.92 16.69
CA ALA A 513 -7.61 -10.17 15.59
C ALA A 513 -7.19 -8.87 14.90
N SER A 514 -8.17 -7.98 14.65
CA SER A 514 -7.97 -6.66 14.04
C SER A 514 -7.07 -5.75 14.89
N GLU A 515 -7.29 -5.66 16.21
CA GLU A 515 -6.43 -4.91 17.13
C GLU A 515 -5.02 -5.52 17.20
N CYS A 516 -4.86 -6.83 17.40
CA CYS A 516 -3.54 -7.48 17.43
C CYS A 516 -2.72 -7.17 16.16
N TYR A 517 -3.32 -7.36 14.98
CA TYR A 517 -2.70 -7.01 13.69
C TYR A 517 -2.38 -5.52 13.57
N THR A 518 -3.29 -4.65 13.99
CA THR A 518 -3.12 -3.19 13.93
C THR A 518 -2.04 -2.67 14.89
N LYS A 519 -1.81 -3.37 16.00
CA LYS A 519 -0.79 -3.03 17.01
C LYS A 519 0.58 -3.70 16.76
N GLY A 520 0.70 -4.46 15.67
CA GLY A 520 1.96 -5.07 15.23
C GLY A 520 2.25 -6.47 15.81
N TYR A 521 1.28 -7.09 16.49
CA TYR A 521 1.36 -8.48 16.95
C TYR A 521 0.86 -9.40 15.82
N VAL A 522 1.80 -9.98 15.07
CA VAL A 522 1.54 -10.78 13.85
C VAL A 522 2.35 -12.08 13.77
N GLY A 523 3.04 -12.49 14.85
CA GLY A 523 3.81 -13.73 14.88
C GLY A 523 4.05 -14.35 16.26
N GLN A 524 4.31 -15.66 16.28
CA GLN A 524 4.41 -16.46 17.50
C GLN A 524 5.49 -15.97 18.48
N ARG A 525 6.57 -15.36 18.02
CA ARG A 525 7.64 -14.83 18.90
C ARG A 525 7.22 -13.57 19.65
N ASP A 526 6.22 -12.84 19.15
CA ASP A 526 5.84 -11.56 19.70
C ASP A 526 5.37 -11.71 21.16
N SER A 527 5.43 -10.62 21.91
CA SER A 527 5.02 -10.53 23.32
C SER A 527 3.48 -10.50 23.46
N CYS A 528 2.77 -11.36 22.75
CA CYS A 528 1.31 -11.51 22.75
C CYS A 528 0.91 -12.99 22.74
N ILE A 529 0.05 -13.38 23.68
CA ILE A 529 -0.58 -14.70 23.76
C ILE A 529 -2.10 -14.49 23.88
N VAL A 530 -2.89 -15.31 23.16
CA VAL A 530 -4.35 -15.31 23.24
C VAL A 530 -4.82 -16.65 23.81
N ALA A 531 -5.49 -16.63 24.96
CA ALA A 531 -5.92 -17.81 25.69
C ALA A 531 -7.44 -17.98 25.65
N PHE A 532 -7.91 -19.12 25.13
CA PHE A 532 -9.33 -19.43 24.93
C PHE A 532 -9.81 -20.47 25.94
N THR A 533 -10.96 -20.23 26.57
CA THR A 533 -11.66 -21.25 27.39
C THR A 533 -12.36 -22.33 26.56
N ASP A 534 -12.48 -22.11 25.25
CA ASP A 534 -13.25 -22.95 24.33
C ASP A 534 -12.41 -23.39 23.12
N ARG A 535 -12.61 -24.63 22.70
CA ARG A 535 -11.85 -25.26 21.61
C ARG A 535 -12.28 -24.76 20.24
N GLU A 536 -13.60 -24.68 20.00
CA GLU A 536 -14.14 -24.30 18.69
C GLU A 536 -13.77 -22.84 18.36
N SER A 537 -13.74 -21.98 19.38
CA SER A 537 -13.29 -20.59 19.31
C SER A 537 -11.80 -20.45 18.97
N LEU A 538 -10.93 -21.28 19.56
CA LEU A 538 -9.49 -21.29 19.26
C LEU A 538 -9.23 -21.76 17.82
N GLU A 539 -9.86 -22.86 17.40
CA GLU A 539 -9.73 -23.41 16.05
C GLU A 539 -10.29 -22.44 15.00
N SER A 540 -11.41 -21.77 15.29
CA SER A 540 -11.99 -20.72 14.45
C SER A 540 -11.07 -19.50 14.32
N PHE A 541 -10.50 -19.00 15.43
CA PHE A 541 -9.56 -17.88 15.39
C PHE A 541 -8.33 -18.20 14.54
N ARG A 542 -7.81 -19.44 14.64
CA ARG A 542 -6.70 -19.92 13.83
C ARG A 542 -7.04 -20.06 12.34
N GLU A 543 -8.25 -20.53 12.00
CA GLU A 543 -8.71 -20.70 10.61
C GLU A 543 -9.04 -19.35 9.93
N TYR A 544 -9.72 -18.43 10.62
CA TYR A 544 -10.16 -17.15 10.06
C TYR A 544 -9.08 -16.06 10.08
N TYR A 545 -8.12 -16.09 11.03
CA TYR A 545 -7.09 -15.05 11.18
C TYR A 545 -5.64 -15.58 11.10
N PRO A 546 -5.27 -16.41 10.10
CA PRO A 546 -3.91 -16.95 9.97
C PRO A 546 -2.84 -15.88 9.74
N TYR A 547 -3.25 -14.65 9.37
CA TYR A 547 -2.39 -13.49 9.23
C TYR A 547 -1.96 -12.83 10.55
N VAL A 548 -2.57 -13.21 11.68
CA VAL A 548 -2.21 -12.71 13.01
C VAL A 548 -1.16 -13.61 13.68
N ASN A 549 -1.19 -14.92 13.40
CA ASN A 549 -0.29 -15.97 13.91
C ASN A 549 0.44 -15.73 15.26
N VAL A 550 -0.25 -15.17 16.26
CA VAL A 550 0.25 -15.05 17.64
C VAL A 550 0.32 -16.44 18.28
N ARG A 551 0.94 -16.56 19.45
CA ARG A 551 0.79 -17.75 20.29
C ARG A 551 -0.67 -17.84 20.76
N VAL A 552 -1.29 -19.00 20.65
CA VAL A 552 -2.61 -19.28 21.22
C VAL A 552 -2.52 -20.37 22.28
N ALA A 553 -3.28 -20.21 23.35
CA ALA A 553 -3.36 -21.15 24.45
C ALA A 553 -4.79 -21.67 24.63
N GLN A 554 -4.94 -22.94 25.02
CA GLN A 554 -6.22 -23.44 25.51
C GLN A 554 -6.21 -23.43 27.05
N ILE A 555 -7.22 -22.81 27.65
CA ILE A 555 -7.47 -22.84 29.09
C ILE A 555 -8.29 -24.10 29.39
N LEU A 556 -7.79 -24.90 30.34
CA LEU A 556 -8.44 -26.13 30.77
C LEU A 556 -9.33 -25.89 32.00
N SER A 557 -10.31 -26.77 32.19
CA SER A 557 -11.21 -26.75 33.35
C SER A 557 -10.40 -26.75 34.67
N PRO A 558 -10.81 -25.99 35.70
CA PRO A 558 -10.23 -26.11 37.04
C PRO A 558 -10.51 -27.48 37.68
N ASP A 559 -11.59 -28.15 37.27
CA ASP A 559 -12.01 -29.45 37.77
C ASP A 559 -11.50 -30.60 36.88
N GLY A 560 -10.51 -31.36 37.38
CA GLY A 560 -10.04 -32.63 36.80
C GLY A 560 -8.58 -32.98 37.11
N GLU A 561 -8.26 -34.27 37.16
CA GLU A 561 -6.88 -34.74 36.92
C GLU A 561 -6.61 -34.71 35.41
N LEU A 562 -5.43 -34.24 34.98
CA LEU A 562 -5.06 -34.17 33.58
C LEU A 562 -4.67 -35.56 33.06
N ASP A 563 -5.63 -36.28 32.48
CA ASP A 563 -5.42 -37.60 31.87
C ASP A 563 -5.17 -37.52 30.36
N ASP A 564 -4.87 -38.68 29.75
CA ASP A 564 -4.58 -38.78 28.32
C ASP A 564 -5.81 -38.44 27.45
N GLU A 565 -7.05 -38.64 27.94
CA GLU A 565 -8.27 -38.27 27.21
C GLU A 565 -8.48 -36.74 27.20
N GLN A 566 -8.17 -36.05 28.31
CA GLN A 566 -8.16 -34.58 28.33
C GLN A 566 -7.09 -33.99 27.42
N ILE A 567 -5.90 -34.61 27.34
CA ILE A 567 -4.82 -34.17 26.45
C ILE A 567 -5.19 -34.41 24.96
N ASP A 568 -5.85 -35.52 24.62
CA ASP A 568 -6.33 -35.76 23.25
C ASP A 568 -7.57 -34.89 22.89
N ALA A 569 -8.32 -34.40 23.87
CA ALA A 569 -9.47 -33.50 23.67
C ALA A 569 -9.08 -32.03 23.39
N VAL A 570 -7.83 -31.65 23.65
CA VAL A 570 -7.25 -30.32 23.33
C VAL A 570 -7.21 -30.07 21.82
N SER A 571 -7.22 -28.80 21.42
CA SER A 571 -6.96 -28.43 20.02
C SER A 571 -5.51 -28.73 19.61
N PRO A 572 -5.27 -29.44 18.50
CA PRO A 572 -3.93 -29.59 17.93
C PRO A 572 -3.36 -28.28 17.36
N GLN A 573 -4.10 -27.17 17.43
CA GLN A 573 -3.69 -25.82 17.00
C GLN A 573 -3.27 -24.91 18.17
N ALA A 574 -3.31 -25.42 19.41
CA ALA A 574 -2.83 -24.72 20.60
C ALA A 574 -1.31 -24.83 20.75
N ASP A 575 -0.61 -23.71 20.93
CA ASP A 575 0.84 -23.70 21.20
C ASP A 575 1.14 -24.00 22.68
N LEU A 576 0.19 -23.69 23.56
CA LEU A 576 0.31 -23.67 25.02
C LEU A 576 -0.98 -24.19 25.69
N LEU A 577 -0.87 -24.74 26.90
CA LEU A 577 -2.00 -25.15 27.73
C LEU A 577 -1.97 -24.46 29.09
N VAL A 578 -3.06 -23.79 29.47
CA VAL A 578 -3.21 -23.18 30.80
C VAL A 578 -3.93 -24.18 31.71
N ALA A 579 -3.27 -24.63 32.76
CA ALA A 579 -3.75 -25.72 33.62
C ALA A 579 -3.50 -25.45 35.11
N PRO A 580 -4.40 -25.87 36.01
CA PRO A 580 -4.16 -25.83 37.45
C PRO A 580 -2.91 -26.63 37.83
N LEU A 581 -2.10 -26.13 38.76
CA LEU A 581 -0.91 -26.84 39.24
C LEU A 581 -1.26 -28.22 39.83
N ALA A 582 -2.42 -28.33 40.47
CA ALA A 582 -2.95 -29.59 41.00
C ALA A 582 -3.22 -30.64 39.92
N SER A 583 -3.51 -30.22 38.69
CA SER A 583 -3.70 -31.11 37.53
C SER A 583 -2.38 -31.43 36.82
N LEU A 584 -1.25 -30.81 37.20
CA LEU A 584 0.08 -31.06 36.62
C LEU A 584 1.01 -31.90 37.52
N LEU A 585 0.78 -31.89 38.83
CA LEU A 585 1.57 -32.62 39.82
C LEU A 585 0.71 -33.60 40.60
N LYS A 586 1.26 -34.77 40.91
CA LYS A 586 0.68 -35.67 41.91
C LYS A 586 0.62 -35.01 43.30
N PRO A 587 -0.21 -35.52 44.23
CA PRO A 587 -0.23 -35.08 45.64
C PRO A 587 1.10 -35.23 46.41
N ASP A 588 2.05 -36.03 45.91
CA ASP A 588 3.41 -36.16 46.47
C ASP A 588 4.43 -35.16 45.88
N GLY A 589 4.01 -34.36 44.89
CA GLY A 589 4.86 -33.40 44.17
C GLY A 589 5.66 -34.00 43.01
N GLU A 590 5.46 -35.26 42.64
CA GLU A 590 6.01 -35.81 41.39
C GLU A 590 5.24 -35.32 40.15
N ILE A 591 5.97 -35.16 39.05
CA ILE A 591 5.42 -34.92 37.72
C ILE A 591 4.58 -36.12 37.26
N LEU A 592 3.36 -35.87 36.79
CA LEU A 592 2.48 -36.89 36.20
C LEU A 592 3.17 -37.62 35.02
N PRO A 593 2.93 -38.92 34.81
CA PRO A 593 3.57 -39.69 33.73
C PRO A 593 3.31 -39.12 32.32
N ALA A 594 2.06 -38.72 32.02
CA ALA A 594 1.65 -38.18 30.72
C ALA A 594 2.51 -36.97 30.30
N LEU A 595 2.80 -36.06 31.24
CA LEU A 595 3.63 -34.87 31.04
C LEU A 595 5.11 -35.16 30.74
N LYS A 596 5.60 -36.39 31.01
CA LYS A 596 6.98 -36.80 30.69
C LYS A 596 7.12 -37.31 29.25
N SER A 597 6.01 -37.64 28.59
CA SER A 597 5.92 -38.10 27.21
C SER A 597 5.26 -37.09 26.27
N SER A 598 4.43 -36.18 26.81
CA SER A 598 3.76 -35.14 26.03
C SER A 598 4.76 -34.10 25.47
N ALA A 599 4.46 -33.62 24.27
CA ALA A 599 5.16 -32.49 23.64
C ALA A 599 4.53 -31.12 24.00
N CYS A 600 3.42 -31.11 24.75
CA CYS A 600 2.72 -29.90 25.14
C CYS A 600 3.55 -29.04 26.11
N ARG A 601 3.33 -27.73 26.02
CA ARG A 601 3.91 -26.68 26.87
C ARG A 601 2.82 -26.11 27.76
N PHE A 602 3.16 -25.80 29.00
CA PHE A 602 2.18 -25.48 30.04
C PHE A 602 2.41 -24.10 30.66
N ILE A 603 1.30 -23.44 30.96
CA ILE A 603 1.22 -22.30 31.87
C ILE A 603 0.49 -22.80 33.12
N ALA A 604 1.13 -22.75 34.28
CA ALA A 604 0.55 -23.23 35.53
C ALA A 604 -0.22 -22.12 36.27
N THR A 605 -1.37 -22.44 36.86
CA THR A 605 -2.20 -21.52 37.66
C THR A 605 -2.69 -22.17 38.96
N GLY A 606 -3.41 -21.42 39.82
CA GLY A 606 -4.11 -21.96 40.99
C GLY A 606 -3.24 -22.26 42.21
N ALA A 607 -2.13 -21.55 42.40
CA ALA A 607 -1.28 -21.60 43.59
C ALA A 607 -0.46 -20.31 43.76
N ASP A 608 0.10 -20.07 44.95
CA ASP A 608 0.97 -18.89 45.19
C ASP A 608 2.17 -18.85 44.22
N GLN A 609 2.61 -17.64 43.86
CA GLN A 609 3.74 -17.41 42.94
C GLN A 609 4.99 -18.23 43.31
N GLU A 610 5.35 -18.33 44.59
CA GLU A 610 6.54 -19.10 44.99
C GLU A 610 6.36 -20.60 44.70
N VAL A 611 5.16 -21.15 44.92
CA VAL A 611 4.84 -22.56 44.67
C VAL A 611 4.86 -22.86 43.17
N LEU A 612 4.24 -22.01 42.35
CA LEU A 612 4.28 -22.10 40.89
C LEU A 612 5.72 -22.01 40.35
N MET A 613 6.50 -21.04 40.83
CA MET A 613 7.91 -20.87 40.44
C MET A 613 8.85 -21.95 40.99
N GLN A 614 8.47 -22.66 42.06
CA GLN A 614 9.16 -23.88 42.49
C GLN A 614 8.76 -25.10 41.66
N ALA A 615 7.52 -25.18 41.15
CA ALA A 615 7.06 -26.23 40.25
C ALA A 615 7.71 -26.11 38.86
N ALA A 616 7.72 -24.92 38.25
CA ALA A 616 8.33 -24.71 36.94
C ALA A 616 9.83 -25.05 36.91
N LYS A 617 10.56 -24.83 38.01
CA LYS A 617 11.97 -25.27 38.17
C LYS A 617 12.14 -26.79 38.20
N LYS A 618 11.08 -27.55 38.48
CA LYS A 618 11.07 -29.04 38.47
C LYS A 618 10.53 -29.63 37.17
N VAL A 619 9.62 -28.92 36.47
CA VAL A 619 8.89 -29.41 35.29
C VAL A 619 9.30 -28.60 34.05
N PRO A 620 10.22 -29.09 33.21
CA PRO A 620 10.77 -28.32 32.09
C PRO A 620 9.77 -27.95 30.97
N SER A 621 8.58 -28.53 30.96
CA SER A 621 7.48 -28.19 30.05
C SER A 621 6.56 -27.08 30.56
N ILE A 622 6.75 -26.58 31.79
CA ILE A 622 6.10 -25.35 32.25
C ILE A 622 6.92 -24.15 31.75
N GLU A 623 6.35 -23.38 30.82
CA GLU A 623 6.98 -22.20 30.22
C GLU A 623 6.46 -20.88 30.84
N GLY A 624 5.40 -20.93 31.66
CA GLY A 624 4.93 -19.78 32.40
C GLY A 624 4.03 -20.10 33.60
N VAL A 625 3.70 -19.06 34.36
CA VAL A 625 2.89 -19.13 35.58
C VAL A 625 1.91 -17.95 35.66
N VAL A 626 0.62 -18.20 35.95
CA VAL A 626 -0.37 -17.14 36.24
C VAL A 626 -0.48 -16.97 37.75
N VAL A 627 -0.39 -15.72 38.22
CA VAL A 627 -0.44 -15.39 39.67
C VAL A 627 -1.65 -14.54 40.06
N SER A 628 -2.38 -13.99 39.09
CA SER A 628 -3.72 -13.42 39.27
C SER A 628 -4.81 -14.47 39.03
N ASP A 629 -6.02 -14.22 39.53
CA ASP A 629 -7.17 -15.08 39.28
C ASP A 629 -7.60 -15.05 37.79
N LEU A 630 -7.85 -16.23 37.22
CA LEU A 630 -8.43 -16.39 35.89
C LEU A 630 -9.96 -16.55 35.98
N PRO A 631 -10.73 -16.04 35.00
CA PRO A 631 -12.16 -16.33 34.93
C PRO A 631 -12.42 -17.82 34.72
N THR A 632 -13.05 -18.45 35.71
CA THR A 632 -13.63 -19.78 35.62
C THR A 632 -15.06 -19.70 35.08
N ARG A 633 -15.46 -20.69 34.26
CA ARG A 633 -16.88 -20.94 33.93
C ARG A 633 -17.62 -21.65 35.07
#